data_AF-A0A9D8SJH0-F1
#
_entry.id   AF-A0A9D8SJH0-F1
#
_cell.length_a   1.000
_cell.length_b   1.000
_cell.length_c   1.000
_cell.angle_alpha   90.00
_cell.angle_beta   90.00
_cell.angle_gamma   90.00
#
_symmetry.space_group_name_H-M   'P 1'
#
loop_
_entity.id
_entity.type
_entity.pdbx_description
1 polymer ?
#
loop_
_entity_poly.entity_id
_entity_poly.type
_entity_poly.pdbx_seq_one_letter_code
_entity_poly.pdbx_strand_id
1 'polypeptide(L)'
;MKKMILTLLVLFSVLTVDGADPQYSNILRFHGTSAIDHYRVVHINGLKLYGKTINAYNCEIDFVGATGMTGSSFRNSRIKYLHHEMNINDEEGFDCSNCDFSGAVIEAGDACLDSVRECSFMDTELGEELDIALQGRDLAQTKNFKSKHLKLKRLWTCADGIDFSDFVIEKGSYLFLKAAGAKLENTLFQNCRIIATFSSDQLKSTANYKKGYFHGLHLVAYGDETCVTFCDTDFSKMTFSDCSFGGHSIYEYTKFSWKGTILEDTVFANCDLSNSTDLTLEQVKSTWNYKAGRMSLCKWPKHIEKALEEEEKAKAQEEKK
;
A
#
# COMPACT_ATOMS: atom_id res chain seq x y z
N MET A 1 -2.94 45.06 44.90
CA MET A 1 -2.69 44.53 43.54
C MET A 1 -1.23 44.11 43.42
N LYS A 2 -0.91 42.84 43.67
CA LYS A 2 0.39 42.25 43.32
C LYS A 2 0.10 41.25 42.20
N LYS A 3 0.60 41.53 40.99
CA LYS A 3 0.54 40.59 39.85
C LYS A 3 1.41 39.39 40.19
N MET A 4 0.79 38.24 40.45
CA MET A 4 1.47 36.95 40.35
C MET A 4 1.71 36.68 38.87
N ILE A 5 2.95 36.81 38.43
CA ILE A 5 3.42 36.24 37.17
C ILE A 5 3.57 34.74 37.47
N LEU A 6 2.59 33.95 37.02
CA LEU A 6 2.67 32.49 37.01
C LEU A 6 3.59 32.12 35.85
N THR A 7 4.89 31.99 36.12
CA THR A 7 5.81 31.35 35.19
C THR A 7 5.46 29.85 35.18
N LEU A 8 4.68 29.44 34.19
CA LEU A 8 4.39 28.04 33.90
C LEU A 8 5.70 27.40 33.43
N LEU A 9 6.42 26.73 34.34
CA LEU A 9 7.49 25.82 33.98
C LEU A 9 6.84 24.63 33.27
N VAL A 10 6.95 24.59 31.94
CA VAL A 10 6.64 23.38 31.16
C VAL A 10 7.76 22.39 31.46
N LEU A 11 7.52 21.48 32.42
CA LEU A 11 8.38 20.33 32.63
C LEU A 11 8.21 19.39 31.42
N PHE A 12 9.14 19.43 30.47
CA PHE A 12 9.38 18.31 29.58
C PHE A 12 9.97 17.17 30.42
N SER A 13 9.12 16.38 31.05
CA SER A 13 9.56 15.11 31.63
C SER A 13 9.72 14.12 30.48
N VAL A 14 10.89 14.10 29.85
CA VAL A 14 11.33 12.98 29.02
C VAL A 14 11.60 11.83 29.98
N LEU A 15 10.70 10.86 30.04
CA LEU A 15 10.93 9.63 30.77
C LEU A 15 11.65 8.65 29.82
N THR A 16 12.97 8.75 29.74
CA THR A 16 13.77 7.73 29.05
C THR A 16 13.85 6.50 29.94
N VAL A 17 13.26 5.40 29.51
CA VAL A 17 13.44 4.10 30.18
C VAL A 17 14.57 3.36 29.49
N ASP A 18 15.81 3.65 29.87
CA ASP A 18 16.98 2.91 29.39
C ASP A 18 17.29 1.75 30.34
N GLY A 19 17.35 0.52 29.82
CA GLY A 19 17.95 -0.62 30.52
C GLY A 19 17.23 -1.14 31.78
N ALA A 20 15.90 -1.30 31.73
CA ALA A 20 15.16 -1.86 32.86
C ALA A 20 15.48 -3.36 33.08
N ASP A 21 16.07 -3.67 34.23
CA ASP A 21 16.24 -5.03 34.78
C ASP A 21 14.90 -5.81 34.77
N PRO A 22 14.83 -7.07 34.29
CA PRO A 22 13.59 -7.83 34.13
C PRO A 22 12.72 -8.01 35.38
N GLN A 23 13.20 -7.65 36.58
CA GLN A 23 12.53 -8.02 37.84
C GLN A 23 11.53 -7.00 38.40
N TYR A 24 11.30 -5.84 37.77
CA TYR A 24 10.37 -4.83 38.32
C TYR A 24 9.27 -4.37 37.35
N SER A 25 8.02 -4.67 37.75
CA SER A 25 6.72 -4.25 37.20
C SER A 25 6.35 -4.73 35.78
N ASN A 26 5.23 -5.46 35.69
CA ASN A 26 4.71 -6.04 34.44
C ASN A 26 3.89 -5.05 33.59
N ILE A 27 3.70 -3.82 34.07
CA ILE A 27 2.83 -2.83 33.41
C ILE A 27 3.47 -1.44 33.52
N LEU A 28 3.80 -0.85 32.37
CA LEU A 28 4.11 0.57 32.27
C LEU A 28 2.79 1.32 31.97
N ARG A 29 2.38 2.23 32.86
CA ARG A 29 1.19 3.06 32.67
C ARG A 29 1.57 4.52 32.46
N PHE A 30 1.20 5.05 31.31
CA PHE A 30 1.33 6.47 30.99
C PHE A 30 -0.07 7.07 30.91
N HIS A 31 -0.40 7.94 31.87
CA HIS A 31 -1.65 8.70 31.86
C HIS A 31 -1.36 10.15 31.51
N GLY A 32 -1.80 10.60 30.33
CA GLY A 32 -1.96 12.01 30.02
C GLY A 32 -3.25 12.52 30.68
N THR A 33 -3.15 13.33 31.74
CA THR A 33 -4.32 13.91 32.41
C THR A 33 -4.28 15.44 32.33
N SER A 34 -4.66 16.01 31.19
CA SER A 34 -5.20 17.38 31.15
C SER A 34 -5.87 17.70 29.81
N ALA A 35 -6.97 18.47 29.87
CA ALA A 35 -7.67 19.08 28.74
C ALA A 35 -6.90 20.23 28.08
N ILE A 36 -5.57 20.14 28.02
CA ILE A 36 -4.68 21.11 27.39
C ILE A 36 -3.73 20.29 26.50
N ASP A 37 -3.68 20.65 25.22
CA ASP A 37 -3.01 20.00 24.06
C ASP A 37 -1.48 19.83 24.18
N HIS A 38 -0.98 19.30 25.29
CA HIS A 38 0.43 18.98 25.46
C HIS A 38 0.56 17.47 25.57
N TYR A 39 0.76 16.83 24.41
CA TYR A 39 1.16 15.44 24.35
C TYR A 39 2.44 15.27 25.19
N ARG A 40 2.41 14.40 26.20
CA ARG A 40 3.66 13.88 26.77
C ARG A 40 4.26 12.97 25.70
N VAL A 41 5.37 13.39 25.11
CA VAL A 41 6.17 12.53 24.24
C VAL A 41 6.90 11.52 25.12
N VAL A 42 6.56 10.24 24.95
CA VAL A 42 7.25 9.14 25.62
C VAL A 42 8.17 8.50 24.59
N HIS A 43 9.48 8.63 24.79
CA HIS A 43 10.47 7.93 23.96
C HIS A 43 10.77 6.58 24.59
N ILE A 44 10.43 5.50 23.89
CA ILE A 44 10.73 4.13 24.28
C ILE A 44 11.81 3.62 23.33
N ASN A 45 13.05 3.52 23.83
CA ASN A 45 14.20 3.12 23.02
C ASN A 45 14.77 1.77 23.49
N GLY A 46 15.03 0.85 22.55
CA GLY A 46 15.81 -0.37 22.78
C GLY A 46 15.20 -1.38 23.78
N LEU A 47 13.90 -1.30 24.04
CA LEU A 47 13.20 -2.16 25.00
C LEU A 47 12.59 -3.38 24.29
N LYS A 48 13.14 -4.56 24.58
CA LYS A 48 12.50 -5.86 24.34
C LYS A 48 11.42 -6.07 25.41
N LEU A 49 10.15 -5.92 25.06
CA LEU A 49 9.01 -5.91 26.00
C LEU A 49 8.25 -7.23 26.03
N TYR A 50 8.91 -8.37 25.75
CA TYR A 50 8.26 -9.68 25.77
C TYR A 50 7.53 -9.92 27.09
N GLY A 51 6.19 -10.05 27.02
CA GLY A 51 5.32 -10.28 28.18
C GLY A 51 5.01 -9.03 29.03
N LYS A 52 5.38 -7.82 28.61
CA LYS A 52 5.03 -6.57 29.29
C LYS A 52 3.91 -5.83 28.55
N THR A 53 2.93 -5.36 29.31
CA THR A 53 1.81 -4.58 28.79
C THR A 53 2.07 -3.09 28.95
N ILE A 54 1.98 -2.33 27.86
CA ILE A 54 2.00 -0.86 27.90
C ILE A 54 0.57 -0.36 27.85
N ASN A 55 0.21 0.53 28.76
CA ASN A 55 -1.07 1.23 28.74
C ASN A 55 -0.81 2.72 28.63
N ALA A 56 -1.13 3.31 27.49
CA ALA A 56 -0.82 4.67 27.14
C ALA A 56 -2.04 5.34 26.50
N TYR A 57 -2.55 6.38 27.15
CA TYR A 57 -3.81 7.02 26.78
C TYR A 57 -3.62 8.51 26.56
N ASN A 58 -4.12 9.02 25.43
CA ASN A 58 -4.03 10.45 25.05
C ASN A 58 -2.58 10.98 25.09
N CYS A 59 -1.64 10.25 24.51
CA CYS A 59 -0.23 10.61 24.51
C CYS A 59 0.40 10.46 23.13
N GLU A 60 1.60 11.03 22.96
CA GLU A 60 2.45 10.81 21.79
C GLU A 60 3.56 9.85 22.19
N ILE A 61 3.75 8.79 21.42
CA ILE A 61 4.68 7.71 21.77
C ILE A 61 5.60 7.50 20.60
N ASP A 62 6.90 7.66 20.84
CA ASP A 62 7.94 7.36 19.88
C ASP A 62 8.55 6.00 20.23
N PHE A 63 8.31 5.00 19.39
CA PHE A 63 8.95 3.70 19.48
C PHE A 63 10.23 3.68 18.65
N VAL A 64 11.35 3.38 19.30
CA VAL A 64 12.66 3.20 18.66
C VAL A 64 13.18 1.79 19.00
N GLY A 65 13.20 0.88 18.04
CA GLY A 65 13.75 -0.48 18.22
C GLY A 65 13.03 -1.35 19.26
N ALA A 66 11.74 -1.11 19.52
CA ALA A 66 10.94 -1.96 20.39
C ALA A 66 10.47 -3.21 19.64
N THR A 67 10.51 -4.38 20.29
CA THR A 67 9.91 -5.63 19.79
C THR A 67 8.93 -6.20 20.82
N GLY A 68 7.73 -6.58 20.35
CA GLY A 68 6.70 -7.26 21.14
C GLY A 68 5.94 -6.36 22.13
N MET A 69 4.64 -6.14 21.92
CA MET A 69 3.77 -5.34 22.79
C MET A 69 2.45 -6.03 23.14
N THR A 70 2.43 -7.37 23.09
CA THR A 70 1.24 -8.18 23.27
C THR A 70 0.36 -7.72 24.46
N GLY A 71 -0.92 -7.44 24.20
CA GLY A 71 -1.89 -7.02 25.22
C GLY A 71 -1.89 -5.53 25.58
N SER A 72 -1.10 -4.69 24.92
CA SER A 72 -0.97 -3.25 25.21
C SER A 72 -2.19 -2.43 24.76
N SER A 73 -2.41 -1.26 25.37
CA SER A 73 -3.48 -0.34 25.00
C SER A 73 -2.92 1.05 24.71
N PHE A 74 -3.28 1.60 23.55
CA PHE A 74 -2.83 2.89 23.02
C PHE A 74 -4.00 3.82 22.66
N ARG A 75 -5.14 3.70 23.35
CA ARG A 75 -6.35 4.40 22.93
C ARG A 75 -6.16 5.91 22.86
N ASN A 76 -6.66 6.51 21.78
CA ASN A 76 -6.59 7.94 21.50
C ASN A 76 -5.16 8.52 21.56
N SER A 77 -4.14 7.69 21.33
CA SER A 77 -2.74 8.12 21.33
C SER A 77 -2.23 8.32 19.90
N ARG A 78 -1.23 9.19 19.72
CA ARG A 78 -0.44 9.29 18.51
C ARG A 78 0.78 8.39 18.68
N ILE A 79 0.95 7.43 17.80
CA ILE A 79 2.04 6.45 17.87
C ILE A 79 2.94 6.69 16.68
N LYS A 80 4.21 6.95 16.95
CA LYS A 80 5.24 7.10 15.95
C LYS A 80 6.28 6.01 16.06
N TYR A 81 6.40 5.18 15.03
CA TYR A 81 7.51 4.23 14.96
C TYR A 81 8.65 4.87 14.16
N LEU A 82 9.75 5.12 14.87
CA LEU A 82 11.00 5.62 14.33
C LEU A 82 11.91 4.41 14.12
N HIS A 83 11.93 3.89 12.90
CA HIS A 83 12.77 2.75 12.56
C HIS A 83 14.25 3.18 12.55
N HIS A 84 15.07 2.60 13.42
CA HIS A 84 16.51 2.52 13.20
C HIS A 84 16.76 1.17 12.53
N GLU A 85 17.12 1.19 11.24
CA GLU A 85 17.73 0.11 10.45
C GLU A 85 17.74 -1.27 11.12
N MET A 86 16.57 -1.89 11.36
CA MET A 86 16.55 -3.30 11.71
C MET A 86 16.99 -4.05 10.47
N ASN A 87 18.04 -4.85 10.63
CA ASN A 87 18.56 -5.72 9.60
C ASN A 87 17.39 -6.59 9.12
N ILE A 88 17.01 -6.51 7.84
CA ILE A 88 15.87 -7.25 7.25
C ILE A 88 15.98 -8.77 7.49
N ASN A 89 17.16 -9.26 7.88
CA ASN A 89 17.44 -10.64 8.26
C ASN A 89 17.01 -11.03 9.68
N ASP A 90 16.68 -10.08 10.56
CA ASP A 90 16.05 -10.37 11.84
C ASP A 90 14.54 -10.46 11.62
N GLU A 91 14.07 -11.66 11.26
CA GLU A 91 12.67 -12.01 10.98
C GLU A 91 11.71 -11.86 12.19
N GLU A 92 12.18 -11.29 13.31
CA GLU A 92 11.34 -11.07 14.49
C GLU A 92 10.45 -9.84 14.27
N GLY A 93 9.34 -10.09 13.59
CA GLY A 93 8.28 -9.12 13.38
C GLY A 93 7.73 -8.48 14.66
N PHE A 94 7.16 -7.29 14.54
CA PHE A 94 6.56 -6.61 15.68
C PHE A 94 5.24 -7.29 16.08
N ASP A 95 5.28 -8.12 17.12
CA ASP A 95 4.06 -8.73 17.68
C ASP A 95 3.29 -7.72 18.52
N CYS A 96 2.13 -7.30 18.05
CA CYS A 96 1.20 -6.48 18.81
C CYS A 96 -0.11 -7.22 19.08
N SER A 97 -0.12 -8.55 19.14
CA SER A 97 -1.33 -9.33 19.37
C SER A 97 -2.07 -8.85 20.63
N ASN A 98 -3.40 -8.86 20.62
CA ASN A 98 -4.25 -8.38 21.70
C ASN A 98 -4.09 -6.89 22.05
N CYS A 99 -3.52 -6.07 21.16
CA CYS A 99 -3.41 -4.63 21.41
C CYS A 99 -4.72 -3.88 21.14
N ASP A 100 -4.90 -2.76 21.83
CA ASP A 100 -6.03 -1.86 21.59
C ASP A 100 -5.54 -0.50 21.08
N PHE A 101 -5.70 -0.27 19.78
CA PHE A 101 -5.37 0.97 19.09
C PHE A 101 -6.59 1.89 18.89
N SER A 102 -7.69 1.67 19.62
CA SER A 102 -8.94 2.37 19.34
C SER A 102 -8.78 3.89 19.43
N GLY A 103 -9.17 4.61 18.38
CA GLY A 103 -9.02 6.05 18.26
C GLY A 103 -7.58 6.56 18.10
N ALA A 104 -6.58 5.67 18.04
CA ALA A 104 -5.18 6.04 17.86
C ALA A 104 -4.91 6.61 16.46
N VAL A 105 -3.83 7.38 16.34
CA VAL A 105 -3.22 7.80 15.08
C VAL A 105 -1.87 7.10 14.99
N ILE A 106 -1.69 6.22 14.02
CA ILE A 106 -0.44 5.46 13.84
C ILE A 106 0.32 6.07 12.66
N GLU A 107 1.36 6.85 12.98
CA GLU A 107 2.20 7.60 12.04
C GLU A 107 3.60 7.01 12.04
N ALA A 108 3.99 6.21 11.06
CA ALA A 108 5.27 5.50 11.21
C ALA A 108 5.92 5.12 9.90
N GLY A 109 7.27 5.09 9.93
CA GLY A 109 8.12 4.59 8.86
C GLY A 109 7.96 3.08 8.64
N ASP A 110 8.95 2.44 8.01
CA ASP A 110 8.93 1.04 7.55
C ASP A 110 8.85 -0.02 8.69
N ALA A 111 7.91 0.10 9.63
CA ALA A 111 7.65 -0.84 10.70
C ALA A 111 6.55 -1.82 10.26
N CYS A 112 6.90 -3.10 10.14
CA CYS A 112 5.94 -4.15 9.84
C CYS A 112 5.24 -4.62 11.13
N LEU A 113 3.93 -4.41 11.25
CA LEU A 113 3.12 -5.06 12.30
C LEU A 113 2.78 -6.48 11.83
N ASP A 114 3.68 -7.42 12.09
CA ASP A 114 3.59 -8.79 11.57
C ASP A 114 2.53 -9.65 12.28
N SER A 115 2.22 -9.36 13.55
CA SER A 115 1.15 -10.06 14.28
C SER A 115 0.21 -9.07 14.96
N VAL A 116 -0.89 -8.78 14.28
CA VAL A 116 -2.01 -7.94 14.77
C VAL A 116 -3.20 -8.76 15.25
N ARG A 117 -3.00 -10.02 15.66
CA ARG A 117 -4.10 -10.92 16.03
C ARG A 117 -4.90 -10.33 17.19
N GLU A 118 -6.23 -10.34 17.08
CA GLU A 118 -7.13 -9.91 18.15
C GLU A 118 -6.89 -8.45 18.60
N CYS A 119 -6.35 -7.62 17.70
CA CYS A 119 -6.23 -6.18 17.95
C CYS A 119 -7.55 -5.45 17.71
N SER A 120 -7.80 -4.38 18.46
CA SER A 120 -8.84 -3.40 18.11
C SER A 120 -8.23 -2.26 17.32
N PHE A 121 -8.71 -2.04 16.10
CA PHE A 121 -8.42 -0.87 15.27
C PHE A 121 -9.62 0.08 15.15
N MET A 122 -10.55 0.01 16.10
CA MET A 122 -11.78 0.78 16.08
C MET A 122 -11.48 2.28 16.00
N ASP A 123 -11.85 2.91 14.91
CA ASP A 123 -11.64 4.33 14.68
C ASP A 123 -10.15 4.75 14.71
N THR A 124 -9.24 3.82 14.43
CA THR A 124 -7.81 4.10 14.26
C THR A 124 -7.56 4.79 12.93
N GLU A 125 -6.71 5.82 12.92
CA GLU A 125 -6.19 6.46 11.73
C GLU A 125 -4.80 5.90 11.40
N LEU A 126 -4.63 5.42 10.17
CA LEU A 126 -3.37 4.91 9.65
C LEU A 126 -2.70 6.00 8.81
N GLY A 127 -1.44 6.30 9.13
CA GLY A 127 -0.62 7.27 8.41
C GLY A 127 -0.19 6.79 7.03
N GLU A 128 0.21 7.74 6.17
CA GLU A 128 0.50 7.48 4.76
C GLU A 128 1.74 6.60 4.53
N GLU A 129 2.69 6.55 5.45
CA GLU A 129 3.96 5.83 5.28
C GLU A 129 3.99 4.42 5.90
N LEU A 130 2.84 3.95 6.38
CA LEU A 130 2.75 2.70 7.12
C LEU A 130 2.87 1.48 6.19
N ASP A 131 3.63 0.48 6.65
CA ASP A 131 3.66 -0.87 6.10
C ASP A 131 3.00 -1.84 7.08
N ILE A 132 1.81 -2.34 6.76
CA ILE A 132 1.03 -3.14 7.70
C ILE A 132 0.49 -4.41 7.08
N ALA A 133 0.60 -5.51 7.84
CA ALA A 133 -0.07 -6.77 7.57
C ALA A 133 -1.40 -6.84 8.35
N LEU A 134 -2.52 -6.48 7.73
CA LEU A 134 -3.86 -6.56 8.35
C LEU A 134 -4.71 -7.66 7.74
N GLN A 135 -5.43 -8.42 8.57
CA GLN A 135 -6.56 -9.20 8.06
C GLN A 135 -7.70 -8.26 7.67
N GLY A 136 -8.53 -8.66 6.70
CA GLY A 136 -9.60 -7.79 6.21
C GLY A 136 -10.59 -7.30 7.27
N ARG A 137 -10.91 -8.16 8.25
CA ARG A 137 -11.77 -7.80 9.38
C ARG A 137 -11.19 -6.71 10.29
N ASP A 138 -9.86 -6.61 10.36
CA ASP A 138 -9.15 -5.64 11.21
C ASP A 138 -9.08 -4.30 10.46
N LEU A 139 -8.74 -4.34 9.17
CA LEU A 139 -8.77 -3.18 8.29
C LEU A 139 -10.16 -2.51 8.28
N ALA A 140 -11.23 -3.30 8.22
CA ALA A 140 -12.61 -2.82 8.19
C ALA A 140 -13.04 -1.95 9.40
N GLN A 141 -12.29 -2.01 10.50
CA GLN A 141 -12.58 -1.27 11.73
C GLN A 141 -11.93 0.14 11.77
N THR A 142 -10.97 0.40 10.88
CA THR A 142 -10.20 1.66 10.82
C THR A 142 -11.02 2.86 10.30
N LYS A 143 -10.62 4.09 10.66
CA LYS A 143 -11.19 5.33 10.11
C LYS A 143 -11.02 5.40 8.60
N ASN A 144 -9.81 5.12 8.10
CA ASN A 144 -9.48 5.19 6.68
C ASN A 144 -10.38 4.26 5.85
N PHE A 145 -10.69 3.07 6.38
CA PHE A 145 -11.62 2.15 5.72
C PHE A 145 -13.07 2.66 5.77
N LYS A 146 -13.53 3.12 6.94
CA LYS A 146 -14.89 3.67 7.09
C LYS A 146 -15.12 4.93 6.23
N SER A 147 -14.07 5.73 5.99
CA SER A 147 -14.13 6.88 5.09
C SER A 147 -14.06 6.51 3.61
N LYS A 148 -13.93 5.22 3.28
CA LYS A 148 -13.75 4.71 1.91
C LYS A 148 -12.56 5.35 1.17
N HIS A 149 -11.55 5.81 1.89
CA HIS A 149 -10.36 6.43 1.33
C HIS A 149 -9.12 5.86 1.98
N LEU A 150 -8.41 5.03 1.23
CA LEU A 150 -7.18 4.37 1.69
C LEU A 150 -5.98 5.00 0.99
N LYS A 151 -5.13 5.63 1.79
CA LYS A 151 -3.87 6.25 1.36
C LYS A 151 -2.74 5.73 2.24
N LEU A 152 -2.15 4.61 1.83
CA LEU A 152 -1.14 3.88 2.61
C LEU A 152 0.07 3.61 1.72
N LYS A 153 1.28 3.63 2.26
CA LYS A 153 2.49 3.29 1.50
C LYS A 153 2.52 1.81 1.20
N ARG A 154 2.18 0.92 2.15
CA ARG A 154 2.11 -0.52 1.88
C ARG A 154 1.03 -1.20 2.73
N LEU A 155 0.19 -2.04 2.11
CA LEU A 155 -0.87 -2.78 2.79
C LEU A 155 -0.84 -4.25 2.36
N TRP A 156 -0.22 -5.08 3.19
CA TRP A 156 -0.31 -6.53 3.06
C TRP A 156 -1.63 -6.95 3.69
N THR A 157 -2.58 -7.41 2.90
CA THR A 157 -3.82 -7.92 3.46
C THR A 157 -4.26 -9.20 2.78
N CYS A 158 -4.75 -10.17 3.55
CA CYS A 158 -5.55 -11.23 2.98
C CYS A 158 -6.97 -10.68 2.85
N ALA A 159 -7.26 -10.05 1.71
CA ALA A 159 -8.51 -9.36 1.44
C ALA A 159 -9.68 -10.26 0.97
N ASP A 160 -9.61 -11.56 1.23
CA ASP A 160 -10.69 -12.47 0.87
C ASP A 160 -12.00 -12.02 1.52
N GLY A 161 -13.03 -11.80 0.69
CA GLY A 161 -14.35 -11.35 1.11
C GLY A 161 -14.48 -9.88 1.59
N ILE A 162 -13.46 -9.03 1.44
CA ILE A 162 -13.60 -7.60 1.78
C ILE A 162 -14.43 -6.86 0.71
N ASP A 163 -15.31 -5.98 1.18
CA ASP A 163 -16.04 -5.05 0.33
C ASP A 163 -15.33 -3.69 0.23
N PHE A 164 -14.68 -3.43 -0.91
CA PHE A 164 -14.05 -2.14 -1.24
C PHE A 164 -14.94 -1.28 -2.15
N SER A 165 -16.25 -1.52 -2.18
CA SER A 165 -17.13 -0.81 -3.10
C SER A 165 -17.20 0.68 -2.78
N ASP A 166 -17.07 1.48 -3.84
CA ASP A 166 -16.94 2.96 -3.83
C ASP A 166 -15.67 3.50 -3.14
N PHE A 167 -14.65 2.68 -2.93
CA PHE A 167 -13.39 3.16 -2.36
C PHE A 167 -12.57 3.97 -3.34
N VAL A 168 -11.85 4.96 -2.82
CA VAL A 168 -10.68 5.55 -3.47
C VAL A 168 -9.43 4.97 -2.80
N ILE A 169 -8.61 4.28 -3.59
CA ILE A 169 -7.34 3.70 -3.16
C ILE A 169 -6.24 4.47 -3.90
N GLU A 170 -5.41 5.19 -3.14
CA GLU A 170 -4.41 6.12 -3.65
C GLU A 170 -3.04 5.84 -3.06
N LYS A 171 -1.98 5.96 -3.87
CA LYS A 171 -0.56 5.91 -3.41
C LYS A 171 -0.15 4.62 -2.69
N GLY A 172 -1.00 3.59 -2.71
CA GLY A 172 -0.74 2.21 -2.27
C GLY A 172 0.42 1.56 -3.01
N SER A 173 1.57 1.29 -2.37
CA SER A 173 2.70 0.62 -3.04
C SER A 173 2.58 -0.89 -3.12
N TYR A 174 1.82 -1.56 -2.24
CA TYR A 174 1.54 -2.98 -2.39
C TYR A 174 0.20 -3.25 -1.74
N LEU A 175 -0.83 -3.35 -2.57
CA LEU A 175 -2.08 -3.96 -2.13
C LEU A 175 -2.01 -5.42 -2.55
N PHE A 176 -1.64 -6.29 -1.61
CA PHE A 176 -1.86 -7.72 -1.81
C PHE A 176 -3.36 -7.94 -1.75
N LEU A 177 -4.02 -8.00 -2.91
CA LEU A 177 -5.36 -8.56 -2.95
C LEU A 177 -5.18 -9.96 -3.48
N LYS A 178 -5.27 -10.96 -2.61
CA LYS A 178 -5.87 -12.21 -3.07
C LYS A 178 -7.34 -11.88 -3.31
N ALA A 179 -7.62 -11.20 -4.42
CA ALA A 179 -8.91 -10.60 -4.73
C ALA A 179 -9.98 -11.64 -5.06
N ALA A 180 -9.66 -12.94 -4.99
CA ALA A 180 -10.65 -14.00 -4.95
C ALA A 180 -11.65 -13.65 -3.82
N GLY A 181 -12.85 -13.21 -4.19
CA GLY A 181 -13.91 -12.82 -3.25
C GLY A 181 -14.02 -11.34 -2.86
N ALA A 182 -13.06 -10.48 -3.22
CA ALA A 182 -13.18 -9.05 -2.94
C ALA A 182 -14.21 -8.37 -3.86
N LYS A 183 -15.06 -7.49 -3.30
CA LYS A 183 -15.96 -6.65 -4.10
C LYS A 183 -15.30 -5.31 -4.41
N LEU A 184 -15.29 -4.97 -5.69
CA LEU A 184 -14.60 -3.78 -6.22
C LEU A 184 -15.56 -2.84 -6.97
N GLU A 185 -16.87 -2.92 -6.69
CA GLU A 185 -17.86 -2.12 -7.39
C GLU A 185 -17.58 -0.62 -7.20
N ASN A 186 -17.38 0.11 -8.31
CA ASN A 186 -17.02 1.53 -8.32
C ASN A 186 -15.73 1.89 -7.57
N THR A 187 -14.86 0.92 -7.27
CA THR A 187 -13.55 1.22 -6.66
C THR A 187 -12.68 1.98 -7.66
N LEU A 188 -11.97 3.00 -7.18
CA LEU A 188 -11.05 3.82 -7.94
C LEU A 188 -9.62 3.60 -7.43
N PHE A 189 -8.77 3.03 -8.28
CA PHE A 189 -7.34 2.87 -8.07
C PHE A 189 -6.58 4.01 -8.74
N GLN A 190 -5.68 4.67 -8.02
CA GLN A 190 -4.84 5.76 -8.54
C GLN A 190 -3.45 5.73 -7.93
N ASN A 191 -2.41 5.74 -8.77
CA ASN A 191 -1.03 5.72 -8.30
C ASN A 191 -0.77 4.54 -7.34
N CYS A 192 -1.33 3.38 -7.69
CA CYS A 192 -1.27 2.18 -6.86
C CYS A 192 -0.47 1.09 -7.55
N ARG A 193 0.36 0.41 -6.76
CA ARG A 193 0.96 -0.86 -7.09
C ARG A 193 0.15 -1.97 -6.42
N ILE A 194 -0.46 -2.80 -7.26
CA ILE A 194 -1.37 -3.85 -6.85
C ILE A 194 -0.72 -5.19 -7.15
N ILE A 195 -0.69 -6.03 -6.12
CA ILE A 195 -0.36 -7.43 -6.23
C ILE A 195 -1.67 -8.22 -6.17
N ALA A 196 -2.25 -8.49 -7.33
CA ALA A 196 -3.54 -9.17 -7.40
C ALA A 196 -3.78 -9.82 -8.75
N THR A 197 -4.63 -10.84 -8.73
CA THR A 197 -5.35 -11.33 -9.91
C THR A 197 -6.78 -10.80 -9.84
N PHE A 198 -7.21 -10.06 -10.86
CA PHE A 198 -8.59 -9.61 -11.01
C PHE A 198 -9.30 -10.50 -12.03
N SER A 199 -10.55 -10.88 -11.76
CA SER A 199 -11.40 -11.38 -12.85
C SER A 199 -11.79 -10.22 -13.79
N SER A 200 -12.15 -10.53 -15.04
CA SER A 200 -12.64 -9.52 -15.99
C SER A 200 -13.85 -8.77 -15.41
N ASP A 201 -14.76 -9.48 -14.73
CA ASP A 201 -15.96 -8.87 -14.12
C ASP A 201 -15.61 -7.94 -12.96
N GLN A 202 -14.63 -8.31 -12.13
CA GLN A 202 -14.12 -7.45 -11.06
C GLN A 202 -13.48 -6.18 -11.63
N LEU A 203 -12.68 -6.29 -12.69
CA LEU A 203 -12.10 -5.11 -13.33
C LEU A 203 -13.18 -4.21 -13.93
N LYS A 204 -14.16 -4.80 -14.63
CA LYS A 204 -15.30 -4.09 -15.24
C LYS A 204 -16.18 -3.39 -14.22
N SER A 205 -16.24 -3.90 -12.98
CA SER A 205 -17.01 -3.27 -11.92
C SER A 205 -16.36 -2.02 -11.33
N THR A 206 -15.04 -1.84 -11.51
CA THR A 206 -14.29 -0.67 -11.00
C THR A 206 -14.72 0.66 -11.65
N ALA A 207 -14.51 1.76 -10.93
CA ALA A 207 -14.71 3.10 -11.47
C ALA A 207 -13.68 3.44 -12.55
N ASN A 208 -12.45 2.92 -12.48
CA ASN A 208 -11.43 3.12 -13.53
C ASN A 208 -11.92 2.62 -14.88
N TYR A 209 -12.40 1.37 -14.93
CA TYR A 209 -12.88 0.74 -16.16
C TYR A 209 -14.10 1.48 -16.71
N LYS A 210 -15.10 1.77 -15.85
CA LYS A 210 -16.32 2.50 -16.26
C LYS A 210 -16.03 3.91 -16.80
N LYS A 211 -15.01 4.58 -16.27
CA LYS A 211 -14.56 5.91 -16.74
C LYS A 211 -13.62 5.82 -17.96
N GLY A 212 -13.15 4.63 -18.32
CA GLY A 212 -12.19 4.41 -19.40
C GLY A 212 -10.78 4.96 -19.09
N TYR A 213 -10.40 5.07 -17.82
CA TYR A 213 -9.14 5.71 -17.41
C TYR A 213 -8.44 5.00 -16.24
N PHE A 214 -7.18 4.63 -16.47
CA PHE A 214 -6.27 4.09 -15.48
C PHE A 214 -5.03 4.98 -15.38
N HIS A 215 -4.63 5.35 -14.17
CA HIS A 215 -3.48 6.21 -13.93
C HIS A 215 -2.59 5.72 -12.80
N GLY A 216 -1.29 5.63 -13.08
CA GLY A 216 -0.30 5.22 -12.10
C GLY A 216 -0.54 3.81 -11.59
N LEU A 217 -1.12 2.92 -12.40
CA LEU A 217 -1.42 1.55 -11.98
C LEU A 217 -0.22 0.65 -12.27
N HIS A 218 0.34 0.02 -11.25
CA HIS A 218 1.42 -0.95 -11.40
C HIS A 218 0.92 -2.34 -11.01
N LEU A 219 0.73 -3.21 -11.99
CA LEU A 219 0.24 -4.57 -11.75
C LEU A 219 1.40 -5.55 -11.68
N VAL A 220 1.46 -6.29 -10.56
CA VAL A 220 2.54 -7.22 -10.24
C VAL A 220 1.94 -8.55 -9.79
N ALA A 221 2.41 -9.67 -10.34
CA ALA A 221 2.07 -11.01 -9.82
C ALA A 221 2.91 -11.35 -8.58
N TYR A 222 2.40 -12.26 -7.77
CA TYR A 222 3.13 -12.81 -6.63
C TYR A 222 3.13 -14.34 -6.67
N GLY A 223 4.31 -14.92 -6.48
CA GLY A 223 4.54 -16.36 -6.50
C GLY A 223 4.63 -16.97 -7.91
N ASP A 224 4.72 -18.30 -7.94
CA ASP A 224 4.85 -19.12 -9.15
C ASP A 224 3.53 -19.21 -9.96
N GLU A 225 2.49 -18.50 -9.54
CA GLU A 225 1.27 -18.30 -10.33
C GLU A 225 1.59 -17.29 -11.45
N THR A 226 2.11 -17.86 -12.54
CA THR A 226 2.97 -17.23 -13.55
C THR A 226 2.40 -16.07 -14.36
N CYS A 227 1.15 -15.62 -14.19
CA CYS A 227 0.57 -14.52 -14.97
C CYS A 227 -0.52 -13.75 -14.20
N VAL A 228 -0.36 -12.43 -14.05
CA VAL A 228 -1.53 -11.53 -13.92
C VAL A 228 -2.10 -11.34 -15.32
N THR A 229 -3.42 -11.41 -15.45
CA THR A 229 -4.06 -11.34 -16.76
C THR A 229 -5.26 -10.41 -16.76
N PHE A 230 -5.43 -9.72 -17.89
CA PHE A 230 -6.70 -9.11 -18.29
C PHE A 230 -7.39 -9.89 -19.41
N CYS A 231 -7.24 -11.22 -19.41
CA CYS A 231 -7.78 -12.10 -20.45
C CYS A 231 -9.19 -11.70 -20.88
N ASP A 232 -9.40 -11.68 -22.19
CA ASP A 232 -10.72 -11.53 -22.80
C ASP A 232 -11.47 -10.24 -22.36
N THR A 233 -10.70 -9.19 -22.07
CA THR A 233 -11.24 -7.89 -21.67
C THR A 233 -11.10 -6.86 -22.78
N ASP A 234 -12.17 -6.10 -23.00
CA ASP A 234 -12.22 -5.00 -23.95
C ASP A 234 -11.72 -3.71 -23.29
N PHE A 235 -10.63 -3.14 -23.80
CA PHE A 235 -10.09 -1.85 -23.38
C PHE A 235 -10.18 -0.80 -24.50
N SER A 236 -11.07 -1.01 -25.46
CA SER A 236 -11.22 -0.10 -26.59
C SER A 236 -11.52 1.31 -26.11
N LYS A 237 -10.82 2.29 -26.68
CA LYS A 237 -10.91 3.73 -26.36
C LYS A 237 -10.57 4.09 -24.92
N MET A 238 -9.97 3.18 -24.15
CA MET A 238 -9.48 3.49 -22.81
C MET A 238 -8.12 4.16 -22.84
N THR A 239 -7.80 4.88 -21.76
CA THR A 239 -6.50 5.52 -21.56
C THR A 239 -5.80 4.94 -20.34
N PHE A 240 -4.56 4.51 -20.54
CA PHE A 240 -3.61 4.14 -19.51
C PHE A 240 -2.53 5.23 -19.45
N SER A 241 -2.34 5.88 -18.30
CA SER A 241 -1.29 6.89 -18.09
C SER A 241 -0.38 6.49 -16.96
N ASP A 242 0.92 6.48 -17.19
CA ASP A 242 1.95 6.19 -16.18
C ASP A 242 1.75 4.80 -15.54
N CYS A 243 1.18 3.86 -16.29
CA CYS A 243 0.93 2.49 -15.83
C CYS A 243 2.12 1.57 -16.11
N SER A 244 2.28 0.52 -15.31
CA SER A 244 3.28 -0.52 -15.50
C SER A 244 2.65 -1.90 -15.45
N PHE A 245 2.89 -2.70 -16.49
CA PHE A 245 2.33 -4.04 -16.65
C PHE A 245 3.47 -5.07 -16.70
N GLY A 246 3.70 -5.75 -15.57
CA GLY A 246 4.75 -6.78 -15.43
C GLY A 246 6.08 -6.28 -14.86
N GLY A 247 6.15 -5.09 -14.25
CA GLY A 247 7.41 -4.47 -13.79
C GLY A 247 7.87 -4.80 -12.36
N HIS A 248 9.18 -5.08 -12.22
CA HIS A 248 10.03 -5.25 -11.02
C HIS A 248 9.36 -5.69 -9.72
N SER A 249 8.68 -6.83 -9.74
CA SER A 249 8.63 -7.70 -8.56
C SER A 249 10.07 -7.94 -8.05
N ILE A 250 10.22 -8.17 -6.75
CA ILE A 250 11.46 -8.76 -6.18
C ILE A 250 11.84 -10.09 -6.86
N TYR A 251 10.91 -10.68 -7.63
CA TYR A 251 11.10 -11.84 -8.47
C TYR A 251 11.04 -11.44 -9.95
N GLU A 252 12.17 -11.50 -10.66
CA GLU A 252 12.34 -11.06 -12.06
C GLU A 252 11.47 -11.82 -13.10
N TYR A 253 10.68 -12.80 -12.68
CA TYR A 253 10.01 -13.77 -13.56
C TYR A 253 8.53 -13.48 -13.83
N THR A 254 7.99 -12.42 -13.25
CA THR A 254 6.58 -12.11 -13.37
C THR A 254 6.25 -11.45 -14.71
N LYS A 255 5.31 -12.03 -15.46
CA LYS A 255 4.83 -11.50 -16.74
C LYS A 255 3.36 -11.14 -16.68
N PHE A 256 2.95 -10.14 -17.46
CA PHE A 256 1.57 -9.70 -17.59
C PHE A 256 0.98 -10.13 -18.94
N SER A 257 -0.07 -10.96 -18.94
CA SER A 257 -0.65 -11.47 -20.20
C SER A 257 -1.75 -10.57 -20.74
N TRP A 258 -1.67 -10.23 -22.04
CA TRP A 258 -2.69 -9.50 -22.81
C TRP A 258 -3.53 -10.40 -23.71
N LYS A 259 -3.50 -11.72 -23.48
CA LYS A 259 -4.18 -12.70 -24.32
C LYS A 259 -5.68 -12.38 -24.45
N GLY A 260 -6.18 -12.31 -25.68
CA GLY A 260 -7.61 -12.08 -25.95
C GLY A 260 -8.12 -10.66 -25.66
N THR A 261 -7.24 -9.73 -25.28
CA THR A 261 -7.66 -8.33 -25.04
C THR A 261 -7.94 -7.59 -26.34
N ILE A 262 -8.93 -6.68 -26.30
CA ILE A 262 -9.24 -5.78 -27.42
C ILE A 262 -8.69 -4.39 -27.07
N LEU A 263 -7.80 -3.86 -27.92
CA LEU A 263 -7.07 -2.60 -27.68
C LEU A 263 -7.39 -1.51 -28.73
N GLU A 264 -8.58 -1.56 -29.34
CA GLU A 264 -8.93 -0.64 -30.42
C GLU A 264 -9.01 0.81 -29.92
N ASP A 265 -8.20 1.69 -30.50
CA ASP A 265 -8.07 3.10 -30.08
C ASP A 265 -7.68 3.29 -28.60
N THR A 266 -7.13 2.25 -27.96
CA THR A 266 -6.54 2.38 -26.62
C THR A 266 -5.34 3.34 -26.69
N VAL A 267 -5.22 4.19 -25.67
CA VAL A 267 -4.10 5.13 -25.48
C VAL A 267 -3.23 4.63 -24.34
N PHE A 268 -1.94 4.47 -24.62
CA PHE A 268 -0.90 4.25 -23.61
C PHE A 268 -0.01 5.50 -23.56
N ALA A 269 -0.02 6.20 -22.42
CA ALA A 269 0.83 7.36 -22.17
C ALA A 269 1.82 7.03 -21.06
N ASN A 270 3.12 7.15 -21.33
CA ASN A 270 4.21 6.85 -20.39
C ASN A 270 4.09 5.45 -19.75
N CYS A 271 3.60 4.46 -20.50
CA CYS A 271 3.38 3.12 -19.97
C CYS A 271 4.60 2.23 -20.14
N ASP A 272 4.84 1.34 -19.17
CA ASP A 272 5.85 0.28 -19.27
C ASP A 272 5.18 -1.07 -19.49
N LEU A 273 5.23 -1.56 -20.74
CA LEU A 273 4.74 -2.87 -21.14
C LEU A 273 5.89 -3.85 -21.42
N SER A 274 7.14 -3.53 -21.07
CA SER A 274 8.32 -4.32 -21.46
C SER A 274 8.27 -5.79 -21.03
N ASN A 275 7.59 -6.09 -19.92
CA ASN A 275 7.41 -7.43 -19.36
C ASN A 275 6.02 -8.04 -19.65
N SER A 276 5.32 -7.52 -20.65
CA SER A 276 4.04 -8.04 -21.10
C SER A 276 4.21 -9.22 -22.08
N THR A 277 3.33 -10.22 -21.99
CA THR A 277 3.22 -11.36 -22.92
C THR A 277 1.91 -11.34 -23.69
N ASP A 278 1.85 -12.14 -24.74
CA ASP A 278 0.65 -12.37 -25.57
C ASP A 278 0.09 -11.12 -26.26
N LEU A 279 0.79 -9.99 -26.15
CA LEU A 279 0.55 -8.80 -26.94
C LEU A 279 1.01 -9.06 -28.37
N THR A 280 0.10 -8.89 -29.33
CA THR A 280 0.36 -9.12 -30.76
C THR A 280 0.59 -7.81 -31.49
N LEU A 281 1.29 -7.88 -32.64
CA LEU A 281 1.51 -6.69 -33.49
C LEU A 281 0.18 -6.08 -33.95
N GLU A 282 -0.83 -6.89 -34.28
CA GLU A 282 -2.15 -6.40 -34.73
C GLU A 282 -2.90 -5.64 -33.62
N GLN A 283 -2.84 -6.13 -32.37
CA GLN A 283 -3.36 -5.38 -31.23
C GLN A 283 -2.63 -4.04 -31.05
N VAL A 284 -1.31 -4.02 -31.24
CA VAL A 284 -0.53 -2.78 -31.16
C VAL A 284 -0.93 -1.81 -32.28
N LYS A 285 -1.12 -2.31 -33.50
CA LYS A 285 -1.57 -1.51 -34.65
C LYS A 285 -2.96 -0.92 -34.47
N SER A 286 -3.83 -1.59 -33.72
CA SER A 286 -5.18 -1.09 -33.45
C SER A 286 -5.22 0.03 -32.42
N THR A 287 -4.15 0.23 -31.64
CA THR A 287 -4.05 1.32 -30.66
C THR A 287 -4.01 2.71 -31.31
N TRP A 288 -4.39 3.72 -30.55
CA TRP A 288 -4.24 5.11 -30.97
C TRP A 288 -2.76 5.50 -31.12
N ASN A 289 -1.88 5.00 -30.25
CA ASN A 289 -0.45 5.28 -30.28
C ASN A 289 0.18 4.93 -31.62
N TYR A 290 -0.15 3.77 -32.17
CA TYR A 290 0.37 3.35 -33.47
C TYR A 290 -0.18 4.24 -34.60
N LYS A 291 -1.51 4.41 -34.65
CA LYS A 291 -2.20 5.22 -35.67
C LYS A 291 -1.72 6.67 -35.70
N ALA A 292 -1.36 7.23 -34.55
CA ALA A 292 -0.87 8.60 -34.41
C ALA A 292 0.67 8.74 -34.51
N GLY A 293 1.42 7.66 -34.73
CA GLY A 293 2.89 7.68 -34.78
C GLY A 293 3.56 8.05 -33.45
N ARG A 294 2.92 7.72 -32.32
CA ARG A 294 3.38 8.04 -30.94
C ARG A 294 3.79 6.80 -30.15
N MET A 295 4.50 5.90 -30.80
CA MET A 295 4.95 4.64 -30.20
C MET A 295 6.05 4.82 -29.14
N SER A 296 6.82 5.91 -29.21
CA SER A 296 7.90 6.23 -28.26
C SER A 296 7.42 6.65 -26.87
N LEU A 297 6.10 6.86 -26.68
CA LEU A 297 5.52 7.19 -25.38
C LEU A 297 5.46 5.98 -24.43
N CYS A 298 5.77 4.77 -24.91
CA CYS A 298 5.69 3.55 -24.13
C CYS A 298 6.93 2.68 -24.34
N LYS A 299 7.22 1.83 -23.35
CA LYS A 299 8.15 0.72 -23.52
C LYS A 299 7.39 -0.51 -23.95
N TRP A 300 7.78 -1.13 -25.05
CA TRP A 300 7.10 -2.30 -25.61
C TRP A 300 7.86 -3.59 -25.26
N PRO A 301 7.19 -4.75 -25.30
CA PRO A 301 7.91 -6.03 -25.30
C PRO A 301 8.88 -6.13 -26.47
N LYS A 302 10.07 -6.73 -26.25
CA LYS A 302 11.12 -6.86 -27.28
C LYS A 302 10.65 -7.48 -28.60
N HIS A 303 9.69 -8.42 -28.55
CA HIS A 303 9.17 -9.05 -29.76
C HIS A 303 8.29 -8.10 -30.58
N ILE A 304 7.59 -7.16 -29.93
CA ILE A 304 6.84 -6.09 -30.60
C ILE A 304 7.81 -5.07 -31.21
N GLU A 305 8.84 -4.65 -30.46
CA GLU A 305 9.86 -3.73 -30.96
C GLU A 305 10.51 -4.26 -32.25
N LYS A 306 10.94 -5.53 -32.23
CA LYS A 306 11.52 -6.19 -33.41
C LYS A 306 10.54 -6.25 -34.59
N ALA A 307 9.27 -6.57 -34.34
CA ALA A 307 8.26 -6.66 -35.39
C ALA A 307 7.97 -5.29 -36.04
N LEU A 308 7.98 -4.22 -35.24
CA LEU A 308 7.83 -2.84 -35.73
C LEU A 308 9.04 -2.42 -36.59
N GLU A 309 10.27 -2.74 -36.16
CA GLU A 309 11.47 -2.46 -36.95
C GLU A 309 11.48 -3.18 -38.30
N GLU A 310 11.03 -4.43 -38.34
CA GLU A 310 10.93 -5.21 -39.57
C GLU A 310 9.91 -4.60 -40.54
N GLU A 311 8.77 -4.12 -40.03
CA GLU A 311 7.77 -3.41 -40.83
C GLU A 311 8.30 -2.08 -41.39
N GLU A 312 9.02 -1.29 -40.59
CA GLU A 312 9.65 -0.05 -41.06
C GLU A 312 10.70 -0.31 -42.14
N LYS A 313 11.54 -1.34 -41.96
CA LYS A 313 12.52 -1.77 -42.97
C LYS A 313 11.83 -2.21 -44.27
N ALA A 314 10.71 -2.92 -44.18
CA ALA A 314 9.93 -3.35 -45.34
C ALA A 314 9.36 -2.15 -46.10
N LYS A 315 8.72 -1.19 -45.41
CA LYS A 315 8.19 0.05 -46.02
C LYS A 315 9.28 0.86 -46.71
N ALA A 316 10.43 1.02 -46.08
CA ALA A 316 11.57 1.73 -46.66
C ALA A 316 12.19 1.03 -47.89
N GLN A 317 12.01 -0.28 -48.04
CA GLN A 317 12.43 -1.01 -49.24
C GLN A 317 11.42 -0.87 -50.38
N GLU A 318 10.11 -0.78 -50.07
CA GLU A 318 9.05 -0.53 -51.05
C GLU A 318 9.15 0.87 -51.64
N GLU A 319 9.45 1.89 -50.84
CA GLU A 319 9.63 3.28 -51.32
C GLU A 319 10.84 3.48 -52.24
N LYS A 320 11.80 2.54 -52.24
CA LYS A 320 12.99 2.57 -53.10
C LYS A 320 12.80 1.87 -54.45
N LYS A 321 11.69 1.15 -54.64
CA LYS A 321 11.35 0.46 -55.89
C LYS A 321 10.50 1.34 -56.78
#